data_AF-A0A962N8P0-F1
#
_entry.id   AF-A0A962N8P0-F1
#
_cell.length_a   1.000
_cell.length_b   1.000
_cell.length_c   1.000
_cell.angle_alpha   90.00
_cell.angle_beta   90.00
_cell.angle_gamma   90.00
#
_symmetry.space_group_name_H-M   'P 1'
#
loop_
_entity.id
_entity.type
_entity.pdbx_description
1 polymer ?
#
loop_
_entity_poly.entity_id
_entity_poly.type
_entity_poly.pdbx_seq_one_letter_code
_entity_poly.pdbx_strand_id
1 'polypeptide(L)'
;RAQPHLGSLGLNSPRITATQEGLAVFAELVTGSIDITRMKRISLRIQAIHMALHGANFIEVFRFFLDQGQTEAESFTSTMRVFRGAPTTGGHAFTKDTVYLHGLLSVHTFFRWALRSGKLELAQHLFAGKMTLQDVVGLEPFVQSGFIDPPKYLPPWMRRSNGLAGYLSFSLFVNRIRLDQVEREHVLMGV
;
A
#
# COMPACT_ATOMS: atom_id res chain seq x y z
N ARG A 1 1.51 -21.34 -0.77
CA ARG A 1 0.12 -20.89 -0.47
C ARG A 1 -0.85 -22.00 -0.91
N ALA A 2 -0.77 -23.18 -0.29
CA ALA A 2 -1.71 -24.27 -0.54
C ALA A 2 -2.27 -24.61 0.84
N GLN A 3 -3.53 -24.23 1.07
CA GLN A 3 -4.24 -24.49 2.31
C GLN A 3 -4.99 -25.83 2.16
N PRO A 4 -4.94 -26.73 3.16
CA PRO A 4 -5.48 -28.08 3.03
C PRO A 4 -7.00 -28.09 2.85
N HIS A 5 -7.70 -27.20 3.57
CA HIS A 5 -9.16 -27.17 3.60
C HIS A 5 -9.78 -25.96 2.89
N LEU A 6 -8.97 -24.97 2.51
CA LEU A 6 -9.45 -23.73 1.87
C LEU A 6 -8.56 -23.31 0.68
N GLY A 7 -8.50 -24.18 -0.33
CA GLY A 7 -7.67 -23.98 -1.53
C GLY A 7 -7.97 -22.69 -2.31
N SER A 8 -9.18 -22.13 -2.16
CA SER A 8 -9.58 -20.85 -2.77
C SER A 8 -8.72 -19.66 -2.31
N LEU A 9 -8.08 -19.74 -1.14
CA LEU A 9 -7.08 -18.75 -0.70
C LEU A 9 -5.82 -18.72 -1.59
N GLY A 10 -5.64 -19.68 -2.50
CA GLY A 10 -4.60 -19.61 -3.54
C GLY A 10 -4.97 -18.71 -4.72
N LEU A 11 -6.25 -18.43 -4.93
CA LEU A 11 -6.79 -17.79 -6.14
C LEU A 11 -6.69 -16.27 -6.09
N ASN A 12 -6.60 -15.64 -7.26
CA ASN A 12 -6.68 -14.19 -7.38
C ASN A 12 -8.14 -13.74 -7.39
N SER A 13 -8.42 -12.58 -6.79
CA SER A 13 -9.73 -11.94 -6.81
C SER A 13 -9.53 -10.41 -6.79
N PRO A 14 -10.43 -9.61 -7.41
CA PRO A 14 -10.39 -8.15 -7.27
C PRO A 14 -10.40 -7.69 -5.81
N ARG A 15 -11.08 -8.44 -4.93
CA ARG A 15 -11.27 -8.09 -3.52
C ARG A 15 -9.95 -8.02 -2.74
N ILE A 16 -8.98 -8.87 -3.08
CA ILE A 16 -7.69 -8.96 -2.38
C ILE A 16 -6.63 -8.00 -2.93
N THR A 17 -6.89 -7.34 -4.08
CA THR A 17 -5.87 -6.57 -4.80
C THR A 17 -5.28 -5.46 -3.95
N ALA A 18 -6.12 -4.67 -3.27
CA ALA A 18 -5.64 -3.59 -2.41
C ALA A 18 -4.75 -4.10 -1.27
N THR A 19 -5.09 -5.24 -0.66
CA THR A 19 -4.28 -5.83 0.42
C THR A 19 -2.97 -6.40 -0.11
N GLN A 20 -2.97 -7.12 -1.24
CA GLN A 20 -1.75 -7.71 -1.80
C GLN A 20 -0.79 -6.65 -2.33
N GLU A 21 -1.28 -5.67 -3.11
CA GLU A 21 -0.46 -4.56 -3.60
C GLU A 21 0.00 -3.68 -2.42
N GLY A 22 -0.88 -3.43 -1.44
CA GLY A 22 -0.54 -2.72 -0.22
C GLY A 22 0.57 -3.38 0.60
N LEU A 23 0.56 -4.71 0.73
CA LEU A 23 1.62 -5.47 1.38
C LEU A 23 2.94 -5.38 0.62
N ALA A 24 2.89 -5.35 -0.72
CA ALA A 24 4.09 -5.18 -1.54
C ALA A 24 4.71 -3.80 -1.35
N VAL A 25 3.89 -2.73 -1.41
CA VAL A 25 4.39 -1.36 -1.18
C VAL A 25 4.86 -1.16 0.26
N PHE A 26 4.14 -1.75 1.24
CA PHE A 26 4.56 -1.72 2.64
C PHE A 26 5.90 -2.43 2.84
N ALA A 27 6.10 -3.59 2.21
CA ALA A 27 7.36 -4.32 2.28
C ALA A 27 8.52 -3.44 1.79
N GLU A 28 8.36 -2.77 0.64
CA GLU A 28 9.41 -1.89 0.11
C GLU A 28 9.70 -0.69 1.02
N LEU A 29 8.67 -0.17 1.70
CA LEU A 29 8.80 0.90 2.68
C LEU A 29 9.63 0.46 3.89
N VAL A 30 9.30 -0.68 4.51
CA VAL A 30 9.99 -1.15 5.72
C VAL A 30 11.37 -1.74 5.44
N THR A 31 11.65 -2.15 4.20
CA THR A 31 12.99 -2.57 3.78
C THR A 31 13.84 -1.44 3.22
N GLY A 32 13.31 -0.22 3.13
CA GLY A 32 14.02 0.93 2.56
C GLY A 32 14.32 0.81 1.07
N SER A 33 13.62 -0.08 0.35
CA SER A 33 13.80 -0.28 -1.09
C SER A 33 12.89 0.60 -1.94
N ILE A 34 11.96 1.34 -1.32
CA ILE A 34 11.21 2.41 -1.97
C ILE A 34 11.99 3.72 -1.91
N ASP A 35 12.17 4.37 -3.05
CA ASP A 35 12.72 5.72 -3.13
C ASP A 35 11.62 6.79 -3.27
N ILE A 36 12.01 8.05 -3.07
CA ILE A 36 11.11 9.20 -3.18
C ILE A 36 10.55 9.35 -4.61
N THR A 37 11.33 8.98 -5.63
CA THR A 37 10.95 9.06 -7.04
C THR A 37 9.77 8.12 -7.33
N ARG A 38 9.81 6.90 -6.80
CA ARG A 38 8.76 5.90 -6.91
C ARG A 38 7.50 6.35 -6.20
N MET A 39 7.62 6.92 -5.00
CA MET A 39 6.48 7.49 -4.28
C MET A 39 5.84 8.66 -5.04
N LYS A 40 6.67 9.59 -5.55
CA LYS A 40 6.20 10.70 -6.40
C LYS A 40 5.49 10.17 -7.64
N ARG A 41 6.03 9.16 -8.31
CA ARG A 41 5.43 8.57 -9.51
C ARG A 41 4.05 7.95 -9.24
N ILE A 42 3.87 7.25 -8.11
CA ILE A 42 2.55 6.73 -7.71
C ILE A 42 1.58 7.88 -7.42
N SER A 43 2.02 8.89 -6.65
CA SER A 43 1.20 10.05 -6.29
C SER A 43 0.72 10.84 -7.51
N LEU A 44 1.62 11.14 -8.46
CA LEU A 44 1.29 11.84 -9.70
C LEU A 44 0.28 11.05 -10.55
N ARG A 45 0.38 9.71 -10.59
CA ARG A 45 -0.61 8.90 -11.32
C ARG A 45 -2.00 8.95 -10.68
N ILE A 46 -2.10 9.05 -9.36
CA ILE A 46 -3.39 9.22 -8.68
C ILE A 46 -4.01 10.58 -9.06
N GLN A 47 -3.21 11.65 -9.08
CA GLN A 47 -3.67 12.97 -9.54
C GLN A 47 -4.10 12.94 -11.01
N ALA A 48 -3.31 12.31 -11.87
CA ALA A 48 -3.64 12.15 -13.28
C ALA A 48 -4.92 11.33 -13.52
N ILE A 49 -5.14 10.26 -12.74
CA ILE A 49 -6.40 9.50 -12.75
C ILE A 49 -7.57 10.42 -12.37
N HIS A 50 -7.40 11.22 -11.32
CA HIS A 50 -8.41 12.20 -10.92
C HIS A 50 -8.69 13.18 -12.07
N MET A 51 -7.68 13.75 -12.70
CA MET A 51 -7.84 14.65 -13.85
C MET A 51 -8.61 13.99 -15.00
N ALA A 52 -8.22 12.76 -15.37
CA ALA A 52 -8.86 12.02 -16.47
C ALA A 52 -10.34 11.72 -16.19
N LEU A 53 -10.68 11.34 -14.96
CA LEU A 53 -12.07 11.15 -14.53
C LEU A 53 -12.88 12.46 -14.56
N HIS A 54 -12.22 13.61 -14.41
CA HIS A 54 -12.83 14.94 -14.50
C HIS A 54 -12.76 15.56 -15.91
N GLY A 55 -12.50 14.75 -16.94
CA GLY A 55 -12.61 15.17 -18.34
C GLY A 55 -11.29 15.46 -19.04
N ALA A 56 -10.15 15.42 -18.34
CA ALA A 56 -8.85 15.62 -19.00
C ALA A 56 -8.57 14.49 -20.01
N ASN A 57 -8.20 14.86 -21.23
CA ASN A 57 -7.84 13.91 -22.29
C ASN A 57 -6.37 13.46 -22.16
N PHE A 58 -5.96 12.53 -23.03
CA PHE A 58 -4.61 11.98 -23.03
C PHE A 58 -3.51 13.05 -23.13
N ILE A 59 -3.67 14.07 -23.98
CA ILE A 59 -2.66 15.12 -24.17
C ILE A 59 -2.54 16.01 -22.94
N GLU A 60 -3.66 16.33 -22.29
CA GLU A 60 -3.66 17.14 -21.06
C GLU A 60 -2.99 16.40 -19.91
N VAL A 61 -3.27 15.10 -19.74
CA VAL A 61 -2.60 14.26 -18.73
C VAL A 61 -1.11 14.08 -19.05
N PHE A 62 -0.75 13.95 -20.33
CA PHE A 62 0.66 13.88 -20.76
C PHE A 62 1.42 15.16 -20.43
N ARG A 63 0.84 16.33 -20.74
CA ARG A 63 1.41 17.64 -20.39
C ARG A 63 1.55 17.81 -18.88
N PHE A 64 0.56 17.37 -18.11
CA PHE A 64 0.67 17.35 -16.66
C PHE A 64 1.91 16.60 -16.17
N PHE A 65 2.23 15.42 -16.71
CA PHE A 65 3.43 14.70 -16.29
C PHE A 65 4.74 15.42 -16.69
N LEU A 66 4.76 16.08 -17.86
CA LEU A 66 5.89 16.92 -18.27
C LEU A 66 6.10 18.10 -17.31
N ASP A 67 5.02 18.80 -16.94
CA ASP A 67 5.04 19.92 -16.01
C ASP A 67 5.53 19.51 -14.61
N GLN A 68 5.37 18.23 -14.25
CA GLN A 68 5.86 17.65 -13.01
C GLN A 68 7.33 17.20 -13.06
N GLY A 69 7.99 17.41 -14.21
CA GLY A 69 9.40 17.16 -14.46
C GLY A 69 9.74 15.73 -14.90
N GLN A 70 8.77 14.96 -15.41
CA GLN A 70 9.07 13.67 -16.05
C GLN A 70 9.61 13.89 -17.47
N THR A 71 10.46 12.97 -17.95
CA THR A 71 10.85 12.95 -19.37
C THR A 71 9.64 12.66 -20.27
N GLU A 72 9.74 12.93 -21.57
CA GLU A 72 8.67 12.60 -22.54
C GLU A 72 8.33 11.10 -22.52
N ALA A 73 9.35 10.24 -22.51
CA ALA A 73 9.16 8.79 -22.48
C ALA A 73 8.45 8.32 -21.19
N GLU A 74 8.83 8.87 -20.03
CA GLU A 74 8.16 8.58 -18.76
C GLU A 74 6.74 9.14 -18.72
N SER A 75 6.53 10.36 -19.20
CA SER A 75 5.23 11.03 -19.24
C SER A 75 4.25 10.27 -20.13
N PHE A 76 4.71 9.82 -21.30
CA PHE A 76 3.90 9.01 -22.20
C PHE A 76 3.54 7.66 -21.56
N THR A 77 4.52 6.99 -20.95
CA THR A 77 4.29 5.72 -20.25
C THR A 77 3.32 5.88 -19.08
N SER A 78 3.46 6.94 -18.27
CA SER A 78 2.55 7.24 -17.17
C SER A 78 1.13 7.54 -17.67
N THR A 79 1.00 8.30 -18.75
CA THR A 79 -0.30 8.62 -19.38
C THR A 79 -0.96 7.37 -19.96
N MET A 80 -0.21 6.52 -20.67
CA MET A 80 -0.71 5.23 -21.17
C MET A 80 -1.25 4.35 -20.05
N ARG A 81 -0.64 4.36 -18.86
CA ARG A 81 -1.17 3.62 -17.71
C ARG A 81 -2.51 4.16 -17.24
N VAL A 82 -2.69 5.48 -17.23
CA VAL A 82 -3.95 6.13 -16.84
C VAL A 82 -5.07 5.78 -17.82
N PHE A 83 -4.79 5.68 -19.12
CA PHE A 83 -5.80 5.38 -20.14
C PHE A 83 -5.83 3.92 -20.59
N ARG A 84 -5.13 2.99 -19.91
CA ARG A 84 -5.00 1.61 -20.37
C ARG A 84 -6.36 0.90 -20.42
N GLY A 85 -6.88 0.69 -21.63
CA GLY A 85 -8.21 0.10 -21.83
C GLY A 85 -9.36 1.07 -21.55
N ALA A 86 -9.10 2.39 -21.52
CA ALA A 86 -10.09 3.45 -21.37
C ALA A 86 -10.02 4.43 -22.56
N PRO A 87 -11.14 5.11 -22.91
CA PRO A 87 -11.13 6.15 -23.93
C PRO A 87 -10.16 7.29 -23.61
N THR A 88 -9.41 7.75 -24.61
CA THR A 88 -8.40 8.82 -24.47
C THR A 88 -8.98 10.24 -24.50
N THR A 89 -10.28 10.37 -24.72
CA THR A 89 -11.02 11.64 -24.85
C THR A 89 -11.38 12.29 -23.52
N GLY A 90 -11.08 11.64 -22.38
CA GLY A 90 -11.44 12.11 -21.04
C GLY A 90 -12.75 11.50 -20.51
N GLY A 91 -13.00 11.73 -19.21
CA GLY A 91 -14.14 11.20 -18.46
C GLY A 91 -13.98 9.75 -17.98
N HIS A 92 -12.86 9.10 -18.33
CA HIS A 92 -12.59 7.70 -18.02
C HIS A 92 -11.12 7.53 -17.64
N ALA A 93 -10.84 6.57 -16.75
CA ALA A 93 -9.47 6.24 -16.36
C ALA A 93 -9.38 4.77 -15.92
N PHE A 94 -8.23 4.16 -16.17
CA PHE A 94 -7.83 2.91 -15.55
C PHE A 94 -7.33 3.18 -14.13
N THR A 95 -8.20 2.96 -13.14
CA THR A 95 -7.98 3.38 -11.75
C THR A 95 -7.06 2.46 -10.95
N LYS A 96 -6.40 1.47 -11.59
CA LYS A 96 -5.58 0.48 -10.86
C LYS A 96 -4.50 1.12 -9.99
N ASP A 97 -3.90 2.23 -10.41
CA ASP A 97 -2.82 2.85 -9.63
C ASP A 97 -3.29 3.46 -8.29
N THR A 98 -4.60 3.66 -8.06
CA THR A 98 -5.12 4.13 -6.77
C THR A 98 -4.99 3.08 -5.67
N VAL A 99 -4.99 1.78 -6.02
CA VAL A 99 -4.97 0.69 -5.04
C VAL A 99 -3.62 0.55 -4.32
N TYR A 100 -2.53 1.08 -4.88
CA TYR A 100 -1.20 1.01 -4.26
C TYR A 100 -1.12 1.87 -3.00
N LEU A 101 -1.45 3.16 -3.09
CA LEU A 101 -1.38 4.07 -1.95
C LEU A 101 -2.49 3.78 -0.94
N HIS A 102 -3.71 3.52 -1.42
CA HIS A 102 -4.81 3.09 -0.55
C HIS A 102 -4.46 1.77 0.18
N GLY A 103 -3.90 0.80 -0.54
CA GLY A 103 -3.45 -0.48 0.01
C GLY A 103 -2.36 -0.29 1.06
N LEU A 104 -1.34 0.52 0.76
CA LEU A 104 -0.26 0.85 1.69
C LEU A 104 -0.83 1.45 3.00
N LEU A 105 -1.71 2.45 2.89
CA LEU A 105 -2.33 3.10 4.04
C LEU A 105 -3.18 2.12 4.86
N SER A 106 -3.94 1.26 4.18
CA SER A 106 -4.81 0.26 4.82
C SER A 106 -3.97 -0.79 5.58
N VAL A 107 -2.94 -1.34 4.94
CA VAL A 107 -2.04 -2.33 5.55
C VAL A 107 -1.25 -1.73 6.72
N HIS A 108 -0.66 -0.54 6.53
CA HIS A 108 0.07 0.16 7.59
C HIS A 108 -0.85 0.46 8.78
N THR A 109 -2.07 0.93 8.54
CA THR A 109 -3.05 1.21 9.60
C THR A 109 -3.48 -0.07 10.31
N PHE A 110 -3.73 -1.15 9.57
CA PHE A 110 -4.04 -2.45 10.14
C PHE A 110 -2.91 -2.97 11.04
N PHE A 111 -1.64 -2.87 10.62
CA PHE A 111 -0.51 -3.29 11.44
C PHE A 111 -0.34 -2.45 12.71
N ARG A 112 -0.56 -1.13 12.63
CA ARG A 112 -0.56 -0.27 13.82
C ARG A 112 -1.67 -0.65 14.79
N TRP A 113 -2.87 -0.91 14.28
CA TRP A 113 -4.00 -1.39 15.09
C TRP A 113 -3.70 -2.74 15.73
N ALA A 114 -3.16 -3.70 14.97
CA ALA A 114 -2.78 -5.02 15.43
C ALA A 114 -1.73 -4.94 16.55
N LEU A 115 -0.70 -4.11 16.38
CA LEU A 115 0.31 -3.86 17.41
C LEU A 115 -0.31 -3.28 18.68
N ARG A 116 -1.10 -2.20 18.56
CA ARG A 116 -1.77 -1.55 19.71
C ARG A 116 -2.70 -2.51 20.47
N SER A 117 -3.30 -3.45 19.75
CA SER A 117 -4.25 -4.42 20.32
C SER A 117 -3.59 -5.72 20.80
N GLY A 118 -2.26 -5.83 20.74
CA GLY A 118 -1.54 -7.06 21.10
C GLY A 118 -1.73 -8.22 20.12
N LYS A 119 -2.28 -7.96 18.92
CA LYS A 119 -2.64 -8.95 17.89
C LYS A 119 -1.72 -8.94 16.68
N LEU A 120 -0.42 -8.67 16.87
CA LEU A 120 0.53 -8.57 15.75
C LEU A 120 0.64 -9.88 14.95
N GLU A 121 0.29 -11.02 15.53
CA GLU A 121 0.16 -12.31 14.85
C GLU A 121 -0.81 -12.30 13.66
N LEU A 122 -1.86 -11.48 13.69
CA LEU A 122 -2.78 -11.29 12.56
C LEU A 122 -2.04 -10.79 11.31
N ALA A 123 -0.98 -10.01 11.48
CA ALA A 123 -0.15 -9.56 10.36
C ALA A 123 0.53 -10.74 9.64
N GLN A 124 0.89 -11.80 10.39
CA GLN A 124 1.48 -13.01 9.82
C GLN A 124 0.43 -13.84 9.08
N HIS A 125 -0.81 -13.89 9.59
CA HIS A 125 -1.91 -14.64 8.95
C HIS A 125 -2.21 -14.17 7.52
N LEU A 126 -1.93 -12.90 7.18
CA LEU A 126 -2.01 -12.38 5.80
C LEU A 126 -1.16 -13.18 4.78
N PHE A 127 -0.20 -13.97 5.25
CA PHE A 127 0.68 -14.79 4.40
C PHE A 127 0.24 -16.26 4.32
N ALA A 128 -0.77 -16.68 5.11
CA ALA A 128 -1.33 -18.02 5.04
C ALA A 128 -2.07 -18.26 3.72
N GLY A 129 -2.56 -17.18 3.10
CA GLY A 129 -3.30 -17.21 1.85
C GLY A 129 -3.47 -15.82 1.25
N LYS A 130 -4.17 -15.72 0.13
CA LYS A 130 -4.61 -14.44 -0.43
C LYS A 130 -5.93 -14.05 0.22
N MET A 131 -5.90 -12.97 0.99
CA MET A 131 -6.99 -12.53 1.84
C MET A 131 -7.02 -11.02 1.94
N THR A 132 -8.18 -10.48 2.24
CA THR A 132 -8.34 -9.08 2.67
C THR A 132 -7.94 -8.93 4.13
N LEU A 133 -7.82 -7.68 4.57
CA LEU A 133 -7.64 -7.35 6.00
C LEU A 133 -8.83 -7.83 6.84
N GLN A 134 -10.05 -7.77 6.30
CA GLN A 134 -11.26 -8.25 6.99
C GLN A 134 -11.27 -9.77 7.12
N ASP A 135 -10.87 -10.49 6.05
CA ASP A 135 -10.79 -11.95 6.08
C ASP A 135 -9.80 -12.42 7.15
N VAL A 136 -8.66 -11.76 7.32
CA VAL A 136 -7.68 -12.13 8.36
C VAL A 136 -8.27 -12.10 9.75
N VAL A 137 -9.07 -11.08 10.05
CA VAL A 137 -9.73 -10.95 11.35
C VAL A 137 -10.84 -12.01 11.46
N GLY A 138 -11.68 -12.15 10.43
CA GLY A 138 -12.79 -13.11 10.43
C GLY A 138 -12.36 -14.58 10.45
N LEU A 139 -11.17 -14.88 9.90
CA LEU A 139 -10.63 -16.23 9.81
C LEU A 139 -9.68 -16.60 10.95
N GLU A 140 -9.41 -15.67 11.89
CA GLU A 140 -8.55 -15.91 13.06
C GLU A 140 -8.92 -17.21 13.83
N PRO A 141 -10.22 -17.50 14.13
CA PRO A 141 -10.60 -18.73 14.82
C PRO A 141 -10.23 -20.02 14.06
N PHE A 142 -10.21 -19.97 12.72
CA PHE A 142 -9.87 -21.11 11.88
C PHE A 142 -8.36 -21.35 11.80
N VAL A 143 -7.55 -20.31 12.01
CA VAL A 143 -6.10 -20.49 12.22
C VAL A 143 -5.85 -21.11 13.59
N GLN A 144 -6.56 -20.65 14.63
CA GLN A 144 -6.43 -21.17 16.00
C GLN A 144 -6.88 -22.64 16.12
N SER A 145 -7.89 -23.06 15.38
CA SER A 145 -8.36 -24.45 15.36
C SER A 145 -7.50 -25.39 14.50
N GLY A 146 -6.53 -24.86 13.74
CA GLY A 146 -5.72 -25.62 12.80
C GLY A 146 -6.41 -25.95 11.48
N PHE A 147 -7.59 -25.39 11.20
CA PHE A 147 -8.27 -25.55 9.91
C PHE A 147 -7.55 -24.77 8.78
N ILE A 148 -6.96 -23.63 9.11
CA ILE A 148 -6.05 -22.88 8.22
C ILE A 148 -4.64 -23.06 8.75
N ASP A 149 -3.77 -23.63 7.93
CA ASP A 149 -2.36 -23.80 8.27
C ASP A 149 -1.68 -22.41 8.39
N PRO A 150 -0.76 -22.24 9.35
CA PRO A 150 0.04 -21.03 9.44
C PRO A 150 0.89 -20.81 8.17
N PRO A 151 1.33 -19.57 7.90
CA PRO A 151 2.13 -19.28 6.72
C PRO A 151 3.45 -20.07 6.70
N LYS A 152 3.61 -20.98 5.74
CA LYS A 152 4.87 -21.70 5.51
C LYS A 152 6.05 -20.78 5.23
N TYR A 153 5.79 -19.65 4.56
CA TYR A 153 6.82 -18.67 4.18
C TYR A 153 6.41 -17.29 4.67
N LEU A 154 7.33 -16.65 5.39
CA LEU A 154 7.20 -15.27 5.83
C LEU A 154 8.39 -14.45 5.30
N PRO A 155 8.16 -13.23 4.79
CA PRO A 155 9.26 -12.38 4.39
C PRO A 155 10.12 -12.00 5.60
N PRO A 156 11.44 -11.74 5.43
CA PRO A 156 12.36 -11.46 6.53
C PRO A 156 11.87 -10.33 7.48
N TRP A 157 11.28 -9.28 6.93
CA TRP A 157 10.75 -8.15 7.71
C TRP A 157 9.53 -8.52 8.58
N MET A 158 8.75 -9.55 8.19
CA MET A 158 7.61 -10.04 8.98
C MET A 158 8.05 -11.07 10.02
N ARG A 159 9.06 -11.89 9.73
CA ARG A 159 9.64 -12.84 10.72
C ARG A 159 10.25 -12.13 11.92
N ARG A 160 10.84 -10.95 11.70
CA ARG A 160 11.43 -10.12 12.75
C ARG A 160 10.36 -9.23 13.40
N SER A 161 9.47 -9.85 14.18
CA SER A 161 8.38 -9.15 14.88
C SER A 161 8.84 -7.92 15.67
N ASN A 162 9.99 -7.98 16.33
CA ASN A 162 10.56 -6.85 17.08
C ASN A 162 10.92 -5.65 16.19
N GLY A 163 11.47 -5.88 15.00
CA GLY A 163 11.83 -4.81 14.06
C GLY A 163 10.58 -4.13 13.49
N LEU A 164 9.57 -4.92 13.12
CA LEU A 164 8.28 -4.41 12.68
C LEU A 164 7.57 -3.64 13.80
N ALA A 165 7.55 -4.18 15.02
CA ALA A 165 6.97 -3.53 16.18
C ALA A 165 7.68 -2.20 16.49
N GLY A 166 9.02 -2.14 16.39
CA GLY A 166 9.78 -0.91 16.56
C GLY A 166 9.40 0.17 15.54
N TYR A 167 9.39 -0.17 14.25
CA TYR A 167 8.95 0.73 13.18
C TYR A 167 7.52 1.25 13.39
N LEU A 168 6.59 0.35 13.71
CA LEU A 168 5.18 0.70 13.93
C LEU A 168 4.98 1.53 15.21
N SER A 169 5.74 1.25 16.27
CA SER A 169 5.73 2.02 17.52
C SER A 169 6.22 3.44 17.29
N PHE A 170 7.34 3.59 16.57
CA PHE A 170 7.85 4.90 16.17
C PHE A 170 6.84 5.65 15.30
N SER A 171 6.23 4.98 14.31
CA SER A 171 5.17 5.56 13.48
C SER A 171 3.97 6.02 14.32
N LEU A 172 3.51 5.22 15.29
CA LEU A 172 2.43 5.60 16.21
C LEU A 172 2.76 6.83 17.06
N PHE A 173 4.00 6.93 17.51
CA PHE A 173 4.49 8.08 18.27
C PHE A 173 4.58 9.34 17.42
N VAL A 174 5.28 9.29 16.28
CA VAL A 174 5.49 10.46 15.41
C VAL A 174 4.19 11.03 14.86
N ASN A 175 3.17 10.19 14.59
CA ASN A 175 1.87 10.68 14.16
C ASN A 175 1.12 11.53 15.21
N ARG A 176 1.56 11.55 16.47
CA ARG A 176 1.04 12.47 17.50
C ARG A 176 1.74 13.83 17.49
N ILE A 177 2.88 13.93 16.81
CA ILE A 177 3.65 15.17 16.72
C ILE A 177 3.04 16.03 15.60
N ARG A 178 2.57 17.21 15.97
CA ARG A 178 2.04 18.23 15.07
C ARG A 178 3.18 19.11 14.55
N LEU A 179 3.75 18.75 13.40
CA LEU A 179 4.88 19.49 12.81
C LEU A 179 4.54 20.96 12.52
N ASP A 180 3.27 21.27 12.27
CA ASP A 180 2.76 22.64 12.10
C ASP A 180 2.83 23.49 13.39
N GLN A 181 3.05 22.86 14.54
CA GLN A 181 3.23 23.50 15.83
C GLN A 181 4.70 23.46 16.32
N VAL A 182 5.59 22.88 15.52
CA VAL A 182 7.02 22.79 15.86
C VAL A 182 7.73 23.98 15.23
N GLU A 183 8.03 24.98 16.04
CA GLU A 183 8.82 26.14 15.62
C GLU A 183 10.28 25.77 15.32
N ARG A 184 10.88 26.49 14.37
CA ARG A 184 12.24 26.20 13.85
C ARG A 184 13.31 26.19 14.95
N GLU A 185 13.15 27.01 15.98
CA GLU A 185 14.06 27.12 17.12
C GLU A 185 14.02 25.88 18.02
N HIS A 186 12.85 25.27 18.22
CA HIS A 186 12.70 24.02 18.98
C HIS A 186 13.36 22.83 18.28
N VAL A 187 13.41 22.80 16.94
CA VAL A 187 14.11 21.74 16.19
C VAL A 187 15.62 21.86 16.31
N LEU A 188 16.14 23.09 16.37
CA LEU A 188 17.57 23.36 16.40
C LEU A 188 18.17 23.29 17.82
N MET A 189 17.35 23.47 18.86
CA MET A 189 17.82 23.42 20.25
C MET A 189 17.98 22.02 20.83
N GLY A 190 17.47 20.96 20.18
CA GLY A 190 17.84 19.57 20.46
C GLY A 190 17.86 19.18 21.95
N VAL A 191 16.84 19.57 22.73
CA VAL A 191 16.58 19.08 24.09
C VAL A 191 15.08 18.96 24.29
#